data_AF-A0AAD3MSV8-F1
#
_entry.id   AF-A0AAD3MSV8-F1
#
_cell.length_a   1.000
_cell.length_b   1.000
_cell.length_c   1.000
_cell.angle_alpha   90.00
_cell.angle_beta   90.00
_cell.angle_gamma   90.00
#
_symmetry.space_group_name_H-M   'P 1'
#
loop_
_entity.id
_entity.type
_entity.pdbx_description
1 polymer ?
#
loop_
_entity_poly.entity_id
_entity_poly.type
_entity_poly.pdbx_seq_one_letter_code
_entity_poly.pdbx_strand_id
1 'polypeptide(L)' 'MIVPSNDVYVKILAGDEVIQVNDQIVVGWSRANLVKKLRENPSGVTLVLKKIPASLRRKDQIQQISIQ' A
#
# COMPACT_ATOMS: atom_id res chain seq x y z
N MET A 1 -28.05 -15.68 3.78
CA MET A 1 -27.54 -14.37 3.36
C MET A 1 -26.03 -14.40 3.48
N ILE A 2 -25.31 -14.38 2.36
CA ILE A 2 -23.85 -14.23 2.40
C ILE A 2 -23.57 -12.75 2.59
N VAL A 3 -23.04 -12.40 3.76
CA VAL A 3 -22.53 -11.05 4.02
C VAL A 3 -21.25 -10.94 3.19
N PRO A 4 -21.13 -10.02 2.23
CA PRO A 4 -19.88 -9.83 1.53
C PRO A 4 -18.84 -9.44 2.58
N SER A 5 -17.82 -10.29 2.75
CA SER A 5 -16.70 -9.91 3.62
C SER A 5 -16.10 -8.63 3.05
N ASN A 6 -15.92 -7.61 3.88
CA ASN A 6 -15.26 -6.36 3.50
C ASN A 6 -13.78 -6.55 3.09
N ASP A 7 -13.30 -7.80 3.02
CA ASP A 7 -11.96 -8.22 2.62
C ASP A 7 -11.66 -8.02 1.12
N VAL A 8 -12.65 -7.69 0.29
CA VAL A 8 -12.42 -7.54 -1.18
C VAL A 8 -11.63 -6.28 -1.52
N TYR A 9 -11.55 -5.30 -0.61
CA TYR A 9 -10.66 -4.15 -0.77
C TYR A 9 -9.37 -4.36 0.02
N VAL A 10 -8.33 -4.80 -0.69
CA VAL A 10 -6.98 -4.87 -0.16
C VAL A 10 -6.49 -3.43 0.09
N LYS A 11 -6.73 -2.91 1.30
CA LYS A 11 -6.29 -1.56 1.71
C LYS A 11 -4.78 -1.44 1.61
N ILE A 12 -4.31 -0.32 1.07
CA ILE A 12 -2.90 0.08 1.11
C ILE A 12 -2.66 0.71 2.47
N LEU A 13 -1.66 0.21 3.19
CA LEU A 13 -1.34 0.69 4.53
C LEU A 13 0.05 1.32 4.53
N ALA A 14 0.31 2.18 5.51
CA ALA A 14 1.67 2.67 5.76
C ALA A 14 2.63 1.46 5.94
N GLY A 15 3.82 1.60 5.36
CA GLY A 15 4.83 0.54 5.30
C GLY A 15 4.67 -0.44 4.12
N ASP A 16 3.57 -0.40 3.36
CA ASP A 16 3.51 -1.11 2.08
C ASP A 16 4.43 -0.42 1.07
N GLU A 17 5.26 -1.20 0.38
CA GLU A 17 6.20 -0.69 -0.62
C GLU A 17 5.61 -0.83 -2.03
N VAL A 18 5.67 0.24 -2.83
CA VAL A 18 5.24 0.22 -4.23
C VAL A 18 6.39 -0.27 -5.10
N ILE A 19 6.17 -1.37 -5.83
CA ILE A 19 7.18 -2.00 -6.70
C ILE A 19 6.92 -1.66 -8.18
N GLN A 20 5.65 -1.67 -8.60
CA GLN A 20 5.23 -1.22 -9.94
C GLN A 20 4.04 -0.29 -9.93
N VAL A 21 3.97 0.56 -10.96
CA VAL A 21 2.81 1.38 -11.34
C VAL A 21 2.56 1.21 -12.84
N ASN A 22 1.37 0.72 -13.23
CA ASN A 22 0.98 0.52 -14.63
C ASN A 22 2.10 -0.16 -15.45
N ASP A 23 2.56 -1.31 -14.96
CA ASP A 23 3.61 -2.16 -15.56
C ASP A 23 5.06 -1.62 -15.51
N GLN A 24 5.27 -0.39 -15.00
CA GLN A 24 6.61 0.16 -14.80
C GLN A 24 7.17 -0.18 -13.41
N ILE A 25 8.38 -0.75 -13.35
CA ILE A 25 9.14 -0.90 -12.09
C ILE A 25 9.57 0.47 -11.60
N VAL A 26 9.22 0.79 -10.34
CA VAL A 26 9.48 2.09 -9.70
C VAL A 26 10.41 2.00 -8.49
N VAL A 27 11.07 0.85 -8.29
CA VAL A 27 12.05 0.68 -7.21
C VAL A 27 13.17 1.71 -7.35
N GLY A 28 13.49 2.41 -6.26
CA GLY A 28 14.52 3.45 -6.23
C GLY A 28 14.06 4.82 -6.75
N TRP A 29 12.80 4.97 -7.16
CA TRP A 29 12.28 6.27 -7.59
C TRP A 29 12.10 7.22 -6.40
N SER A 30 12.29 8.52 -6.66
CA SER A 30 11.90 9.56 -5.71
C SER A 30 10.38 9.64 -5.58
N ARG A 31 9.90 10.10 -4.41
CA ARG A 31 8.47 10.36 -4.18
C ARG A 31 7.87 11.28 -5.25
N ALA A 32 8.61 12.30 -5.68
CA ALA A 32 8.14 13.25 -6.69
C ALA A 32 7.87 12.56 -8.04
N ASN A 33 8.78 11.69 -8.47
CA ASN A 33 8.63 10.94 -9.73
C ASN A 33 7.48 9.93 -9.64
N LEU A 34 7.34 9.25 -8.49
CA LEU A 34 6.23 8.33 -8.26
C LEU A 34 4.87 9.05 -8.30
N VAL A 35 4.75 10.20 -7.63
CA VAL A 35 3.52 11.01 -7.65
C VAL A 35 3.19 11.49 -9.06
N LYS A 36 4.21 11.92 -9.82
CA LYS A 36 4.02 12.29 -11.23
C LYS A 36 3.46 11.11 -12.02
N LYS A 37 4.06 9.93 -11.89
CA LYS A 37 3.63 8.71 -12.62
C LYS A 37 2.19 8.31 -12.30
N LEU A 38 1.80 8.36 -11.02
CA LEU A 38 0.44 8.04 -10.59
C LEU A 38 -0.61 9.00 -11.18
N ARG A 39 -0.24 10.26 -11.40
CA ARG A 39 -1.13 11.29 -11.95
C ARG A 39 -1.28 11.26 -13.47
N GLU A 40 -0.41 10.54 -14.17
CA GLU A 40 -0.44 10.46 -15.64
C GLU A 40 -1.72 9.78 -16.16
N ASN A 41 -2.31 8.86 -15.40
CA ASN A 41 -3.55 8.18 -15.78
C ASN A 41 -4.61 8.30 -14.67
N PRO A 42 -5.46 9.34 -14.71
CA PRO A 42 -6.48 9.57 -13.70
C PRO A 42 -7.65 8.56 -13.78
N SER A 43 -7.77 7.79 -14.88
CA SER A 43 -8.83 6.80 -15.09
C SER A 43 -8.67 5.56 -14.21
N GLY A 44 -7.48 5.34 -13.66
CA GLY A 44 -7.17 4.19 -12.81
C GLY A 44 -5.68 3.84 -12.86
N VAL A 45 -5.16 3.38 -11.73
CA VAL A 45 -3.78 2.91 -11.61
C VAL A 45 -3.76 1.47 -11.11
N THR A 46 -2.91 0.65 -11.70
CA THR A 46 -2.59 -0.70 -11.21
C THR A 46 -1.27 -0.66 -10.49
N LEU A 47 -1.23 -1.22 -9.28
CA LEU A 47 -0.05 -1.23 -8.42
C LEU A 47 0.34 -2.66 -8.09
N VAL A 48 1.66 -2.92 -8.11
CA VAL A 48 2.23 -4.11 -7.46
C VAL A 48 2.87 -3.64 -6.16
N LEU A 49 2.41 -4.20 -5.05
CA LEU A 49 2.85 -3.83 -3.70
C LEU A 49 3.54 -5.01 -3.02
N LYS A 50 4.61 -4.72 -2.29
CA LYS A 50 5.13 -5.61 -1.26
C LYS A 50 4.47 -5.24 0.06
N LYS A 51 3.65 -6.15 0.60
CA LYS A 51 2.87 -5.92 1.82
C LYS A 51 3.57 -6.42 3.06
N ILE A 52 3.38 -5.69 4.16
CA ILE A 52 3.71 -6.20 5.50
C ILE A 52 2.62 -7.17 5.93
N PRO A 53 2.96 -8.44 6.24
CA PRO A 53 2.03 -9.43 6.79
C PRO A 53 1.25 -8.88 7.99
N ALA A 54 -0.05 -9.12 8.05
CA ALA A 54 -0.91 -8.60 9.12
C ALA A 54 -0.46 -9.03 10.53
N SER A 55 0.11 -10.22 10.66
CA SER A 55 0.68 -10.74 11.91
C SER A 55 1.84 -9.90 12.45
N LEU A 56 2.60 -9.25 11.57
CA LEU A 56 3.73 -8.39 11.95
C LEU A 56 3.28 -6.99 12.35
N ARG A 57 2.14 -6.51 11.83
CA ARG A 57 1.61 -5.15 12.11
C ARG A 57 1.18 -4.95 13.57
N ARG A 58 0.79 -6.01 14.27
CA ARG A 58 0.31 -5.93 15.68
C ARG A 58 1.42 -5.52 16.65
N LYS A 59 2.70 -5.75 16.31
CA LYS A 59 3.84 -5.43 17.19
C LYS A 59 4.16 -3.93 17.23
N ASP A 60 3.90 -3.20 16.14
CA ASP A 60 4.17 -1.76 16.07
C ASP A 60 3.09 -0.93 16.78
N GLN A 61 1.82 -1.36 16.69
CA GLN A 61 0.76 -0.67 17.42
C GLN A 61 0.95 -0.77 18.94
N ILE A 62 1.29 -1.95 19.49
CA ILE A 62 1.45 -2.13 20.94
C ILE A 62 2.58 -1.26 21.50
N GLN A 63 3.68 -1.07 20.75
CA GLN A 63 4.74 -0.13 21.16
C GLN A 63 4.28 1.32 21.10
N GLN A 64 3.47 1.72 20.12
CA GLN A 64 3.00 3.11 20.03
C GLN A 64 2.04 3.51 21.16
N ILE A 65 1.19 2.59 21.66
CA ILE A 65 0.30 2.85 22.80
C ILE A 65 1.02 2.87 24.15
N SER A 66 2.22 2.28 24.25
CA SER A 66 2.98 2.22 25.51
C SER A 66 3.97 3.37 25.68
N ILE A 67 4.00 4.33 24.74
CA ILE A 67 4.81 5.55 24.80
C ILE A 67 3.90 6.80 24.90
N GLN A 68 2.67 6.64 25.38
CA GLN A 68 1.75 7.73 25.73
C GLN A 68 1.33 7.65 27.19
#